data_AF-A0A1V5F5J7-F1
#
_entry.id   AF-A0A1V5F5J7-F1
#
_cell.length_a   1.000
_cell.length_b   1.000
_cell.length_c   1.000
_cell.angle_alpha   90.00
_cell.angle_beta   90.00
_cell.angle_gamma   90.00
#
_symmetry.space_group_name_H-M   'P 1'
#
loop_
_entity.id
_entity.type
_entity.pdbx_description
1 polymer ?
#
loop_
_entity_poly.entity_id
_entity_poly.type
_entity_poly.pdbx_seq_one_letter_code
_entity_poly.pdbx_strand_id
1 'polypeptide(L)'
;MEFVNSYAVKRLNHFYIGFLVGLILPCVFVWLYITSFYPVDISFFEILKRLYPGVLLGKLLLLSIVPDLLMAFVFYKNDAFRLTSGTIVGGLPFLIASLFML
;
A
#
# COMPACT_ATOMS: atom_id res chain seq x y z
N MET A 1 15.32 -35.63 -1.31
CA MET A 1 14.12 -34.86 -0.89
C MET A 1 14.42 -33.36 -0.65
N GLU A 2 15.56 -32.80 -1.07
CA GLU A 2 15.89 -31.37 -0.83
C GLU A 2 15.52 -30.42 -1.99
N PHE A 3 15.40 -30.93 -3.22
CA PHE A 3 15.12 -30.09 -4.39
C PHE A 3 13.70 -29.51 -4.42
N VAL A 4 12.72 -30.15 -3.76
CA VAL A 4 11.32 -29.67 -3.74
C VAL A 4 11.17 -28.41 -2.89
N ASN A 5 12.03 -28.22 -1.88
CA ASN A 5 11.92 -27.11 -0.94
C ASN A 5 12.37 -25.76 -1.56
N SER A 6 13.39 -25.75 -2.42
CA SER A 6 13.91 -24.52 -3.02
C SER A 6 12.90 -23.82 -3.95
N TYR A 7 12.11 -24.59 -4.71
CA TYR A 7 11.09 -24.03 -5.60
C TYR A 7 9.90 -23.46 -4.82
N ALA A 8 9.47 -24.12 -3.74
CA ALA A 8 8.38 -23.63 -2.89
C ALA A 8 8.74 -22.30 -2.21
N VAL A 9 9.97 -22.16 -1.72
CA VAL A 9 10.48 -20.93 -1.09
C VAL A 9 10.55 -19.77 -2.08
N LYS A 10 11.10 -19.98 -3.29
CA LYS A 10 11.08 -18.95 -4.35
C LYS A 10 9.66 -18.53 -4.71
N ARG A 11 8.72 -19.47 -4.74
CA ARG A 11 7.32 -19.19 -5.06
C ARG A 11 6.62 -18.41 -3.94
N LEU A 12 6.93 -18.65 -2.66
CA LEU A 12 6.40 -17.92 -1.50
C LEU A 12 6.99 -16.51 -1.39
N ASN A 13 8.24 -16.32 -1.80
CA ASN A 13 8.92 -15.03 -1.74
C ASN A 13 8.18 -13.91 -2.50
N HIS A 14 7.56 -14.26 -3.64
CA HIS A 14 6.81 -13.32 -4.46
C HIS A 14 5.55 -12.78 -3.76
N PHE A 15 4.96 -13.51 -2.81
CA PHE A 15 3.85 -12.98 -2.02
C PHE A 15 4.32 -11.87 -1.08
N TYR A 16 5.40 -12.10 -0.32
CA TYR A 16 5.95 -11.11 0.60
C TYR A 16 6.43 -9.86 -0.11
N ILE A 17 6.99 -10.00 -1.32
CA ILE A 17 7.33 -8.85 -2.16
C ILE A 17 6.07 -8.05 -2.51
N GLY A 18 5.01 -8.71 -2.96
CA GLY A 18 3.74 -8.05 -3.27
C GLY A 18 3.15 -7.35 -2.05
N PHE A 19 3.21 -8.00 -0.89
CA PHE A 19 2.75 -7.47 0.39
C PHE A 19 3.53 -6.23 0.83
N LEU A 20 4.86 -6.26 0.74
CA LEU A 20 5.70 -5.09 1.03
C LEU A 20 5.41 -3.95 0.06
N VAL A 21 5.21 -4.25 -1.23
CA VAL A 21 4.80 -3.24 -2.22
C VAL A 21 3.47 -2.61 -1.82
N GLY A 22 2.45 -3.41 -1.50
CA GLY A 22 1.15 -2.89 -1.04
C GLY A 22 1.18 -2.18 0.30
N LEU A 23 2.24 -2.35 1.10
CA LEU A 23 2.41 -1.61 2.35
C LEU A 23 3.16 -0.28 2.15
N ILE A 24 4.18 -0.28 1.29
CA ILE A 24 5.07 0.86 1.09
C ILE A 24 4.46 1.85 0.11
N LEU A 25 3.82 1.38 -0.96
CA LEU A 25 3.33 2.24 -2.03
C LEU A 25 2.25 3.23 -1.54
N PRO A 26 1.27 2.87 -0.69
CA PRO A 26 0.32 3.83 -0.14
C PRO A 26 1.00 4.87 0.76
N CYS A 27 1.97 4.45 1.60
CA CYS A 27 2.76 5.36 2.43
C CYS A 27 3.52 6.39 1.59
N VAL A 28 4.19 5.94 0.53
CA VAL A 28 4.91 6.82 -0.40
C VAL A 28 3.95 7.75 -1.11
N PHE A 29 2.78 7.26 -1.54
CA PHE A 29 1.77 8.10 -2.18
C PHE A 29 1.25 9.20 -1.24
N VAL A 30 0.94 8.87 0.02
CA VAL A 30 0.50 9.86 1.03
C VAL A 30 1.57 10.93 1.25
N TRP A 31 2.84 10.52 1.35
CA TRP A 31 3.96 11.45 1.47
C TRP A 31 4.03 12.38 0.27
N LEU A 32 4.04 11.84 -0.95
CA LEU A 32 4.11 12.62 -2.19
C LEU A 32 2.91 13.55 -2.34
N TYR A 33 1.72 13.07 -1.99
CA TYR A 33 0.50 13.86 -2.04
C TYR A 33 0.58 15.06 -1.09
N ILE A 34 0.93 14.85 0.18
CA ILE A 34 1.04 15.93 1.15
C ILE A 34 2.13 16.94 0.74
N THR A 35 3.30 16.46 0.35
CA THR A 35 4.41 17.35 -0.06
C THR A 35 4.13 18.13 -1.33
N SER A 36 3.33 17.60 -2.25
CA SER A 36 3.00 18.28 -3.51
C SER A 36 1.83 19.27 -3.35
N PHE A 37 0.82 18.94 -2.55
CA PHE A 37 -0.42 19.71 -2.45
C PHE A 37 -0.48 20.65 -1.24
N TYR A 38 0.35 20.44 -0.21
CA TYR A 38 0.47 21.34 0.95
C TYR A 38 1.86 22.00 0.98
N PRO A 39 2.07 23.10 0.23
CA PRO A 39 3.31 23.87 0.24
C PRO A 39 3.37 24.79 1.47
N VAL A 40 3.29 24.22 2.66
CA VAL A 40 3.43 24.96 3.93
C VAL A 40 4.69 24.44 4.63
N ASP A 41 5.45 25.32 5.31
CA ASP A 41 6.65 24.99 6.09
C ASP A 41 6.35 24.14 7.36
N ILE A 42 5.42 23.19 7.24
CA ILE A 42 4.94 22.33 8.31
C ILE A 42 5.44 20.91 8.01
N SER A 43 5.98 20.25 9.02
CA SER A 43 6.47 18.89 8.88
C SER A 43 5.36 17.90 8.49
N PHE A 44 5.69 16.88 7.68
CA PHE A 44 4.73 15.83 7.26
C PHE A 44 3.94 15.24 8.44
N PHE A 45 4.62 14.97 9.55
CA PHE A 45 4.00 14.42 10.75
C PHE A 45 3.05 15.40 11.44
N GLU A 46 3.33 16.70 11.41
CA GLU A 46 2.40 17.71 11.93
C GLU A 46 1.13 17.80 11.07
N ILE A 47 1.27 17.73 9.74
CA ILE A 47 0.12 17.68 8.84
C ILE A 47 -0.71 16.42 9.13
N LEU A 48 -0.06 15.26 9.26
CA LEU A 48 -0.74 14.00 9.57
C LEU A 48 -1.45 14.04 10.94
N LYS A 49 -0.83 14.66 11.95
CA LYS A 49 -1.46 14.87 13.27
C LYS A 49 -2.67 15.81 13.19
N ARG A 50 -2.62 16.85 12.36
CA ARG A 50 -3.77 17.76 12.17
C ARG A 50 -4.91 17.10 11.40
N LEU A 51 -4.59 16.18 10.49
CA LEU A 51 -5.57 15.40 9.75
C LEU A 51 -6.18 14.26 10.58
N TYR A 52 -5.51 13.80 11.65
CA TYR A 52 -5.98 12.72 12.51
C TYR A 52 -6.74 13.25 13.75
N PRO A 53 -7.89 12.65 14.13
CA PRO A 53 -8.77 11.81 13.33
C PRO A 53 -9.76 12.68 12.56
N GLY A 54 -9.76 12.56 11.23
CA GLY A 54 -10.64 13.34 10.39
C GLY A 54 -11.01 12.59 9.12
N VAL A 55 -12.23 12.83 8.65
CA VAL A 55 -12.78 12.27 7.39
C VAL A 55 -11.84 12.54 6.20
N LEU A 56 -11.10 13.64 6.24
CA LEU A 56 -10.11 13.98 5.21
C LEU A 56 -8.96 12.97 5.16
N LEU A 57 -8.48 12.50 6.32
CA LEU A 57 -7.43 11.49 6.39
C LEU A 57 -7.91 10.15 5.85
N GLY A 58 -9.13 9.74 6.21
CA GLY A 58 -9.76 8.54 5.63
C GLY A 58 -9.80 8.60 4.10
N LYS A 59 -10.31 9.71 3.54
CA LYS A 59 -10.31 9.92 2.08
C LYS A 59 -8.92 9.86 1.46
N LEU A 60 -7.91 10.42 2.13
CA LEU A 60 -6.52 10.36 1.67
C LEU A 60 -5.98 8.92 1.66
N LEU A 61 -6.29 8.13 2.69
CA LEU A 61 -5.92 6.72 2.76
C LEU A 61 -6.61 5.91 1.66
N LEU A 62 -7.90 6.15 1.37
CA LEU A 62 -8.59 5.54 0.22
C LEU A 62 -7.92 5.88 -1.11
N LEU A 63 -7.58 7.16 -1.29
CA LEU A 63 -6.89 7.62 -2.49
C LEU A 63 -5.52 6.92 -2.63
N SER A 64 -4.82 6.72 -1.51
CA SER A 64 -3.50 6.07 -1.51
C SER A 64 -3.51 4.59 -1.88
N ILE A 65 -4.68 3.93 -1.83
CA ILE A 65 -4.84 2.52 -2.27
C ILE A 65 -5.00 2.42 -3.79
N VAL A 66 -5.30 3.52 -4.50
CA VAL A 66 -5.45 3.48 -5.96
C VAL A 66 -4.15 3.03 -6.67
N PRO A 67 -2.96 3.56 -6.34
CA PRO A 67 -1.69 3.03 -6.84
C PRO A 67 -1.51 1.52 -6.60
N ASP A 68 -1.92 0.99 -5.44
CA ASP A 68 -1.85 -0.44 -5.14
C ASP A 68 -2.73 -1.25 -6.08
N LEU A 69 -3.95 -0.79 -6.35
CA LEU A 69 -4.87 -1.46 -7.27
C LEU A 69 -4.32 -1.46 -8.70
N LEU A 70 -3.70 -0.35 -9.14
CA LEU A 70 -3.02 -0.28 -10.43
C LEU A 70 -1.84 -1.25 -10.49
N MET A 71 -1.03 -1.32 -9.44
CA MET A 71 0.11 -2.24 -9.37
C MET A 71 -0.35 -3.71 -9.33
N ALA A 72 -1.40 -4.00 -8.56
CA ALA A 72 -2.02 -5.32 -8.51
C ALA A 72 -2.57 -5.75 -9.88
N PHE A 73 -3.14 -4.81 -10.65
CA PHE A 73 -3.59 -5.06 -12.02
C PHE A 73 -2.43 -5.35 -12.98
N VAL A 74 -1.32 -4.61 -12.87
CA VAL A 74 -0.10 -4.88 -13.65
C VAL A 74 0.47 -6.27 -13.33
N PHE A 75 0.55 -6.64 -12.06
CA PHE A 75 0.99 -7.99 -11.65
C PHE A 75 0.02 -9.07 -12.13
N TYR A 76 -1.28 -8.79 -12.09
CA TYR A 76 -2.29 -9.72 -12.56
C TYR A 76 -2.16 -9.99 -14.05
N LYS A 77 -1.94 -8.95 -14.87
CA LYS A 77 -1.71 -9.06 -16.32
C LYS A 77 -0.49 -9.90 -16.67
N ASN A 78 0.52 -9.95 -15.80
CA ASN A 78 1.74 -10.74 -16.00
C ASN A 78 1.66 -12.15 -15.40
N ASP A 79 0.44 -12.66 -15.13
CA ASP A 79 0.18 -13.96 -14.49
C ASP A 79 0.85 -14.13 -13.11
N ALA A 80 1.23 -13.01 -12.47
CA ALA A 80 1.94 -13.00 -11.20
C ALA A 80 0.97 -13.00 -10.00
N PHE A 81 0.10 -14.00 -9.94
CA PHE A 81 -1.02 -14.05 -8.99
C PHE A 81 -0.60 -13.85 -7.53
N ARG A 82 0.54 -14.40 -7.10
CA ARG A 82 1.04 -14.25 -5.72
C ARG A 82 1.45 -12.83 -5.38
N LEU A 83 2.03 -12.10 -6.34
CA LEU A 83 2.35 -10.68 -6.19
C LEU A 83 1.05 -9.88 -6.06
N THR A 84 0.07 -10.11 -6.93
CA THR A 84 -1.26 -9.50 -6.86
C THR A 84 -1.93 -9.73 -5.51
N SER A 85 -2.00 -10.97 -5.04
CA SER A 85 -2.57 -11.28 -3.73
C SER A 85 -1.82 -10.59 -2.59
N GLY A 86 -0.48 -10.57 -2.65
CA GLY A 86 0.34 -9.84 -1.69
C GLY A 86 -0.01 -8.36 -1.64
N THR A 87 -0.05 -7.69 -2.80
CA THR A 87 -0.34 -6.26 -2.91
C THR A 87 -1.73 -5.91 -2.40
N ILE A 88 -2.75 -6.70 -2.75
CA ILE A 88 -4.11 -6.49 -2.25
C ILE A 88 -4.15 -6.63 -0.72
N VAL A 89 -3.52 -7.67 -0.17
CA VAL A 89 -3.47 -7.89 1.29
C VAL A 89 -2.67 -6.79 2.00
N GLY A 90 -1.60 -6.27 1.37
CA GLY A 90 -0.80 -5.15 1.88
C GLY A 90 -1.56 -3.83 1.95
N GLY A 91 -2.53 -3.62 1.04
CA GLY A 91 -3.40 -2.45 1.02
C GLY A 91 -4.56 -2.50 2.04
N LEU A 92 -4.91 -3.68 2.57
CA LEU A 92 -6.03 -3.84 3.51
C LEU A 92 -5.88 -3.01 4.81
N PRO A 93 -4.70 -2.91 5.46
CA PRO A 93 -4.52 -2.04 6.62
C PRO A 93 -4.92 -0.59 6.36
N PHE A 94 -4.61 -0.04 5.18
CA PHE A 94 -4.99 1.33 4.81
C PHE A 94 -6.49 1.45 4.57
N LEU A 95 -7.10 0.43 3.95
CA LEU A 95 -8.55 0.39 3.74
C LEU A 95 -9.28 0.37 5.10
N ILE A 96 -8.87 -0.53 5.97
CA ILE A 96 -9.42 -0.68 7.33
C ILE A 96 -9.24 0.64 8.10
N ALA A 97 -8.02 1.20 8.11
CA ALA A 97 -7.74 2.48 8.75
C ALA A 97 -8.63 3.60 8.20
N SER A 98 -8.86 3.65 6.89
CA SER A 98 -9.79 4.62 6.31
C SER A 98 -11.23 4.42 6.76
N LEU A 99 -11.72 3.19 6.81
CA LEU A 99 -13.11 2.90 7.18
C LEU A 99 -13.41 3.33 8.62
N PHE A 100 -12.43 3.24 9.52
CA PHE A 100 -12.57 3.73 10.90
C PHE A 100 -12.53 5.26 11.03
N MET A 101 -12.04 5.98 10.01
CA MET A 101 -11.93 7.45 10.01
C MET A 101 -13.04 8.14 9.19
N LEU A 102 -13.95 7.36 8.59
CA LEU A 102 -15.07 7.84 7.76
C LEU A 102 -16.29 8.25 8.60
#